data_AF-A0A4R3KC65-F1
#
_entry.id   AF-A0A4R3KC65-F1
#
_cell.length_a   1.000
_cell.length_b   1.000
_cell.length_c   1.000
_cell.angle_alpha   90.00
_cell.angle_beta   90.00
_cell.angle_gamma   90.00
#
_symmetry.space_group_name_H-M   'P 1'
#
loop_
_entity.id
_entity.type
_entity.pdbx_description
1 polymer ?
#
loop_
_entity_poly.entity_id
_entity_poly.type
_entity_poly.pdbx_seq_one_letter_code
_entity_poly.pdbx_strand_id
1 'polypeptide(L)' 'MFYSIVKALLWAILKLYNRITVHGLSFVPRKGAFILVANHSSYLDPIYIGISIPRKLHFILKPAEDSLFYKKSSYSKG' A
#
# COMPACT_ATOMS: atom_id res chain seq x y z
N MET A 1 10.00 -17.64 -3.20
CA MET A 1 9.83 -18.26 -1.86
C MET A 1 9.95 -17.22 -0.74
N PHE A 2 11.07 -16.48 -0.66
CA PHE A 2 11.28 -15.44 0.38
C PHE A 2 10.13 -14.42 0.50
N TYR A 3 9.66 -13.85 -0.62
CA TYR A 3 8.55 -12.89 -0.63
C TYR A 3 7.27 -13.44 0.02
N SER A 4 6.90 -14.70 -0.28
CA SER A 4 5.70 -15.32 0.27
C SER A 4 5.81 -15.58 1.76
N ILE A 5 7.01 -15.94 2.25
CA ILE A 5 7.30 -16.16 3.67
C ILE A 5 7.18 -14.83 4.44
N VAL A 6 7.85 -13.78 3.95
CA VAL A 6 7.79 -12.45 4.55
C VAL A 6 6.37 -11.90 4.55
N LYS A 7 5.63 -12.10 3.45
CA LYS A 7 4.23 -11.68 3.35
C LYS A 7 3.34 -12.41 4.36
N ALA A 8 3.50 -13.72 4.53
CA ALA A 8 2.74 -14.50 5.50
C ALA A 8 3.06 -14.08 6.95
N LEU A 9 4.34 -13.85 7.25
CA LEU A 9 4.78 -13.36 8.56
C LEU A 9 4.19 -11.97 8.87
N LEU A 10 4.29 -11.03 7.93
CA LEU A 10 3.73 -9.69 8.11
C LEU A 10 2.21 -9.73 8.21
N TRP A 11 1.52 -10.59 7.46
CA TRP A 11 0.07 -10.77 7.60
C TRP A 11 -0.31 -11.21 9.01
N ALA A 12 0.43 -12.18 9.59
CA ALA A 12 0.19 -12.65 10.95
C ALA A 12 0.42 -11.53 11.99
N ILE A 13 1.54 -10.80 11.87
CA ILE A 13 1.86 -9.67 12.76
C ILE A 13 0.78 -8.60 12.68
N LEU A 14 0.42 -8.19 11.46
CA LEU A 14 -0.58 -7.15 11.24
C LEU A 14 -1.97 -7.54 11.75
N LYS A 15 -2.35 -8.81 11.60
CA LYS A 15 -3.62 -9.32 12.13
C LYS A 15 -3.64 -9.34 13.66
N LEU A 16 -2.50 -9.66 14.29
CA LEU A 16 -2.38 -9.75 15.74
C LEU A 16 -2.31 -8.37 16.42
N TYR A 17 -1.50 -7.46 15.88
CA TYR A 17 -1.25 -6.14 16.48
C TYR A 17 -2.26 -5.08 16.04
N ASN A 18 -2.61 -5.02 14.75
CA ASN A 18 -3.47 -3.96 14.20
C ASN A 18 -4.94 -4.39 14.04
N ARG A 19 -5.30 -5.63 14.40
CA ARG A 19 -6.68 -6.18 14.28
C ARG A 19 -7.33 -5.88 12.92
N ILE A 20 -6.55 -6.01 11.85
CA ILE A 20 -7.02 -5.67 10.51
C ILE A 20 -8.18 -6.58 10.11
N THR A 21 -9.27 -5.96 9.70
CA THR A 21 -10.39 -6.63 9.05
C THR A 21 -10.31 -6.42 7.54
N VAL A 22 -10.39 -7.52 6.80
CA VAL A 22 -10.38 -7.48 5.33
C VAL A 22 -11.70 -8.06 4.85
N HIS A 23 -12.45 -7.26 4.08
CA HIS A 23 -13.73 -7.64 3.52
C HIS A 23 -13.66 -7.63 1.99
N GLY A 24 -14.49 -8.43 1.34
CA GLY A 24 -14.65 -8.36 -0.12
C GLY A 24 -13.46 -8.88 -0.95
N LEU A 25 -12.59 -9.73 -0.38
CA LEU A 25 -11.51 -10.36 -1.17
C LEU A 25 -12.02 -11.17 -2.36
N SER A 26 -13.28 -11.61 -2.33
CA SER A 26 -13.96 -12.28 -3.44
C SER A 26 -14.14 -11.38 -4.67
N PHE A 27 -14.16 -10.05 -4.51
CA PHE A 27 -14.27 -9.10 -5.62
C PHE A 27 -12.94 -8.86 -6.34
N VAL A 28 -11.82 -9.31 -5.77
CA VAL A 28 -10.50 -9.14 -6.40
C VAL A 28 -10.40 -10.09 -7.59
N PRO A 29 -10.18 -9.58 -8.82
CA PRO A 29 -10.07 -10.44 -10.00
C PRO A 29 -8.91 -11.42 -9.89
N ARG A 30 -9.21 -12.72 -10.00
CA ARG A 30 -8.19 -13.78 -9.96
C ARG A 30 -7.27 -13.75 -11.19
N LYS A 31 -7.79 -13.28 -12.32
CA LYS A 31 -7.10 -13.14 -13.61
C LYS A 31 -7.39 -11.77 -14.22
N GLY A 32 -6.56 -11.36 -15.18
CA GLY A 32 -6.67 -10.05 -15.82
C GLY A 32 -6.05 -8.92 -15.00
N ALA A 33 -6.00 -7.75 -15.64
CA ALA A 33 -5.56 -6.50 -15.04
C ALA A 33 -6.70 -5.87 -14.22
N PHE A 34 -6.34 -5.20 -13.14
CA PHE A 34 -7.25 -4.38 -12.36
C PHE A 34 -6.48 -3.20 -11.78
N ILE A 35 -7.20 -2.12 -11.48
CA ILE A 35 -6.67 -0.97 -10.76
C ILE A 35 -7.31 -0.99 -9.38
N LEU A 36 -6.47 -0.93 -8.34
CA LEU A 36 -6.92 -0.79 -6.97
C LEU A 36 -6.72 0.66 -6.55
N VAL A 37 -7.83 1.31 -6.21
CA VAL A 37 -7.83 2.67 -5.69
C VAL A 37 -8.07 2.57 -4.19
N ALA A 38 -7.21 3.23 -3.40
CA ALA A 38 -7.33 3.29 -1.96
C ALA A 38 -7.12 4.73 -1.48
N ASN A 39 -7.76 5.08 -0.37
CA ASN A 39 -7.50 6.35 0.28
C ASN A 39 -6.06 6.36 0.82
N HIS A 40 -5.35 7.48 0.61
CA HIS A 40 -3.99 7.65 1.12
C HIS A 40 -4.02 8.30 2.51
N SER A 41 -4.30 7.51 3.53
CA SER A 41 -4.35 7.97 4.92
C SER A 41 -2.97 7.93 5.57
N SER A 42 -2.05 7.08 5.12
CA SER A 42 -0.74 6.90 5.74
C SER A 42 0.33 6.37 4.79
N TYR A 43 1.60 6.57 5.13
CA TYR A 43 2.72 5.94 4.41
C TYR A 43 2.72 4.41 4.47
N LEU A 44 1.95 3.81 5.39
CA LEU A 44 1.84 2.37 5.56
C LEU A 44 0.78 1.73 4.65
N ASP A 45 -0.04 2.53 3.96
CA ASP A 45 -1.13 2.02 3.12
C ASP A 45 -0.66 0.98 2.08
N PRO A 46 0.47 1.18 1.37
CA PRO A 46 0.98 0.19 0.42
C PRO A 46 1.32 -1.16 1.07
N ILE A 47 1.80 -1.13 2.33
CA ILE A 47 2.15 -2.33 3.09
C ILE A 47 0.87 -3.09 3.45
N TYR A 48 -0.10 -2.40 4.06
CA TYR A 48 -1.38 -2.99 4.46
C TYR A 48 -2.12 -3.60 3.26
N ILE A 49 -2.20 -2.86 2.16
CA ILE A 49 -2.88 -3.30 0.93
C ILE A 49 -2.12 -4.45 0.26
N GLY A 50 -0.80 -4.34 0.14
CA GLY A 50 0.05 -5.34 -0.52
C GLY A 50 0.05 -6.70 0.20
N ILE A 51 -0.09 -6.69 1.52
CA ILE A 51 -0.18 -7.89 2.33
C ILE A 51 -1.59 -8.49 2.30
N SER A 52 -2.63 -7.65 2.31
CA SER A 52 -4.03 -8.09 2.38
C SER A 52 -4.55 -8.69 1.07
N ILE A 53 -4.04 -8.23 -0.07
CA ILE A 53 -4.46 -8.69 -1.39
C ILE A 53 -3.71 -9.99 -1.76
N PRO A 54 -4.38 -11.07 -2.20
CA PRO A 54 -3.75 -12.35 -2.50
C PRO A 54 -2.86 -12.33 -3.77
N ARG A 55 -2.80 -11.19 -4.47
CA ARG A 55 -1.99 -10.98 -5.67
C ARG A 55 -0.83 -10.02 -5.38
N LYS A 56 0.24 -10.14 -6.17
CA LYS A 56 1.31 -9.14 -6.19
C LYS A 56 0.77 -7.85 -6.81
N LEU A 57 0.92 -6.74 -6.10
CA LEU A 57 0.51 -5.41 -6.55
C LEU A 57 1.74 -4.62 -6.99
N HIS A 58 1.52 -3.72 -7.94
CA HIS A 58 2.50 -2.72 -8.36
C HIS A 58 1.96 -1.36 -7.93
N PHE A 59 2.68 -0.68 -7.04
CA PHE A 59 2.31 0.62 -6.53
C PHE A 59 2.97 1.72 -7.36
N ILE A 60 2.17 2.72 -7.73
CA ILE A 60 2.69 3.95 -8.30
C ILE A 60 2.93 4.88 -7.12
N LEU A 61 4.19 5.08 -6.77
CA LEU A 61 4.61 5.96 -5.69
C LEU A 61 5.29 7.17 -6.31
N LYS A 62 5.03 8.36 -5.76
CA LYS A 62 5.79 9.55 -6.13
C LYS A 62 7.19 9.43 -5.54
N PRO A 63 8.26 9.80 -6.26
CA PRO A 63 9.62 9.78 -5.74
C PRO A 63 9.69 10.61 -4.45
N ALA A 64 10.42 10.11 -3.44
CA ALA A 64 10.62 10.84 -2.18
C ALA A 64 11.29 12.21 -2.41
N GLU A 65 12.10 12.32 -3.47
CA GLU A 65 12.85 13.52 -3.87
C GLU A 65 11.93 14.69 -4.29
N ASP A 66 10.79 14.40 -4.93
CA ASP A 66 9.84 15.42 -5.41
C ASP A 66 9.07 16.12 -4.29
N SER A 67 9.05 15.54 -3.08
CA SER A 67 8.35 16.12 -1.93
C SER A 67 9.11 17.31 -1.31
N LEU A 68 10.43 17.39 -1.51
CA LEU A 68 11.25 18.52 -1.05
C LEU A 68 11.09 19.76 -1.94
N PHE A 69 10.87 19.57 -3.25
CA PHE A 69 10.62 20.69 -4.17
C PHE A 69 9.25 21.33 -3.97
N TYR A 70 8.23 20.55 -3.63
CA TYR A 70 6.89 21.09 -3.38
C TYR A 70 6.84 22.00 -2.15
N LYS A 71 7.68 21.75 -1.14
CA LYS A 71 7.75 22.61 0.05
C LYS A 71 8.58 23.88 -0.17
N LYS A 72 9.53 23.88 -1.11
CA LYS A 72 10.42 25.03 -1.37
C LYS A 72 9.81 26.09 -2.29
N SER A 73 8.78 25.76 -3.08
CA SER A 73 8.12 26.71 -4.00
C SER A 73 7.00 27.56 -3.38
N SER A 74 6.56 27.27 -2.15
CA SER A 74 5.45 28.00 -1.50
C SER A 74 5.90 29.02 -0.44
N TYR A 75 7.19 29.35 -0.35
CA TYR A 75 7.72 30.40 0.55
C TYR A 75 8.62 31.37 -0.21
N SER A 76 8.07 32.01 -1.24
CA SER A 76 8.60 33.26 -1.80
C SER A 76 7.51 33.94 -2.60
N LYS A 77 6.58 34.60 -1.90
CA LYS A 77 5.76 35.71 -2.38
C LYS A 77 5.00 36.27 -1.17
N GLY A 78 5.44 37.45 -0.75
CA GLY A 78 5.00 38.17 0.45
C GLY A 78 6.17 38.99 0.95
#